data_AF-A0A2T1EER9-F1
#
_entry.id   AF-A0A2T1EER9-F1
#
_cell.length_a   1.000
_cell.length_b   1.000
_cell.length_c   1.000
_cell.angle_alpha   90.00
_cell.angle_beta   90.00
_cell.angle_gamma   90.00
#
_symmetry.space_group_name_H-M   'P 1'
#
loop_
_entity.id
_entity.type
_entity.pdbx_description
1 polymer ?
#
loop_
_entity_poly.entity_id
_entity_poly.type
_entity_poly.pdbx_seq_one_letter_code
_entity_poly.pdbx_strand_id
1 'polypeptide(L)'
;MVDQLFFTIKFVGVNAGLSDMLVRLYSMYRVGKVLSYTYIHTPFICKRSYPLNYIDRIVKKIIGDKIYQPLSKFIGLEKSDLNIFDKDFLHHNIVELNIEDILENEHISSISDLKNIIESNKHKTEPTIYSFLTTGNFYKFDTQSKINNLLQDTVSIEDIRNLVTKRYWQARERWPISIPFDETKTKILIHVRRGDRACINLGERVICLHGNKVAIANDVDDIVEQAKELLGTENFKRPSAASKIALILQKIFDTHGESNFSIIIVSDGYDRTFKVIKSNINKGYLNLSKSELNQLAIAKKVCRKEFLGLSAERNVSTIIGESKINFFKSVHVIASADVVIKTSGGFASVLHKFFKKSDLPPIVIDTEQYDPQSFQQVLNDIGQLINKN
;
A
#
# COMPACT_ATOMS: atom_id res chain seq x y z
N MET A 1 8.39 -35.10 22.59
CA MET A 1 7.89 -34.14 21.59
C MET A 1 8.64 -32.85 21.82
N VAL A 2 9.24 -32.24 20.80
CA VAL A 2 9.78 -30.88 20.94
C VAL A 2 8.58 -29.98 21.22
N ASP A 3 8.60 -29.21 22.30
CA ASP A 3 7.55 -28.24 22.63
C ASP A 3 7.42 -27.28 21.45
N GLN A 4 6.41 -27.49 20.61
CA GLN A 4 6.18 -26.64 19.46
C GLN A 4 5.63 -25.31 19.98
N LEU A 5 6.43 -24.25 19.83
CA LEU A 5 6.03 -22.89 20.19
C LEU A 5 5.27 -22.27 19.04
N PHE A 6 4.17 -21.61 19.36
CA PHE A 6 3.29 -20.97 18.40
C PHE A 6 3.34 -19.44 18.51
N PHE A 7 3.08 -18.76 17.40
CA PHE A 7 2.89 -17.32 17.42
C PHE A 7 1.77 -16.86 16.49
N THR A 8 1.22 -15.70 16.80
CA THR A 8 0.22 -15.02 15.98
C THR A 8 0.50 -13.53 15.92
N ILE A 9 -0.19 -12.79 15.06
CA ILE A 9 0.03 -11.35 14.86
C ILE A 9 -1.30 -10.63 15.01
N LYS A 10 -1.34 -9.61 15.88
CA LYS A 10 -2.54 -8.84 16.18
C LYS A 10 -2.28 -7.35 15.99
N PHE A 11 -3.19 -6.68 15.28
CA PHE A 11 -3.11 -5.23 15.05
C PHE A 11 -3.96 -4.49 16.09
N VAL A 12 -3.33 -3.69 16.94
CA VAL A 12 -4.00 -2.98 18.06
C VAL A 12 -3.94 -1.48 17.84
N GLY A 13 -5.11 -0.82 17.80
CA GLY A 13 -5.19 0.64 17.63
C GLY A 13 -4.68 1.16 16.27
N VAL A 14 -4.40 0.28 15.31
CA VAL A 14 -3.79 0.66 14.02
C VAL A 14 -4.85 1.22 13.05
N ASN A 15 -4.67 2.48 12.65
CA ASN A 15 -5.47 3.12 11.59
C ASN A 15 -4.64 3.31 10.30
N ALA A 16 -4.17 2.20 9.73
CA ALA A 16 -3.28 2.19 8.57
C ALA A 16 -3.93 1.58 7.33
N GLY A 17 -3.41 1.94 6.14
CA GLY A 17 -3.89 1.39 4.87
C GLY A 17 -3.41 -0.04 4.64
N LEU A 18 -3.95 -0.72 3.62
CA LEU A 18 -3.62 -2.12 3.32
C LEU A 18 -2.11 -2.34 3.15
N SER A 19 -1.40 -1.46 2.43
CA SER A 19 0.04 -1.58 2.23
C SER A 19 0.81 -1.62 3.55
N ASP A 20 0.52 -0.67 4.43
CA ASP A 20 1.24 -0.52 5.71
C ASP A 20 0.95 -1.72 6.63
N MET A 21 -0.31 -2.18 6.62
CA MET A 21 -0.73 -3.36 7.37
C MET A 21 -0.02 -4.63 6.88
N LEU A 22 0.21 -4.77 5.57
CA LEU A 22 0.98 -5.90 5.02
C LEU A 22 2.46 -5.81 5.35
N VAL A 23 3.06 -4.62 5.36
CA VAL A 23 4.45 -4.43 5.80
C VAL A 23 4.61 -4.85 7.26
N ARG A 24 3.69 -4.45 8.13
CA ARG A 24 3.68 -4.84 9.55
C ARG A 24 3.48 -6.34 9.73
N LEU A 25 2.51 -6.92 9.01
CA LEU A 25 2.30 -8.38 8.98
C LEU A 25 3.60 -9.08 8.60
N TYR A 26 4.28 -8.58 7.57
CA TYR A 26 5.54 -9.12 7.09
C TYR A 26 6.65 -9.07 8.12
N SER A 27 6.91 -7.90 8.68
CA SER A 27 7.96 -7.73 9.67
C SER A 27 7.74 -8.64 10.89
N MET A 28 6.52 -8.71 11.42
CA MET A 28 6.22 -9.55 12.58
C MET A 28 6.25 -11.05 12.26
N TYR A 29 5.83 -11.43 11.06
CA TYR A 29 5.92 -12.82 10.62
C TYR A 29 7.36 -13.29 10.50
N ARG A 30 8.26 -12.45 9.95
CA ARG A 30 9.70 -12.77 9.90
C ARG A 30 10.29 -12.96 11.28
N VAL A 31 9.94 -12.10 12.23
CA VAL A 31 10.39 -12.24 13.63
C VAL A 31 10.00 -13.61 14.17
N GLY A 32 8.72 -13.99 14.07
CA GLY A 32 8.27 -15.30 14.58
C GLY A 32 8.90 -16.49 13.88
N LYS A 33 9.14 -16.37 12.56
CA LYS A 33 9.83 -17.41 11.78
C LYS A 33 11.30 -17.58 12.18
N VAL A 34 12.04 -16.49 12.38
CA VAL A 34 13.44 -16.56 12.82
C VAL A 34 13.57 -17.10 14.25
N LEU A 35 12.57 -16.86 15.10
CA LEU A 35 12.51 -17.46 16.44
C LEU A 35 12.14 -18.96 16.43
N SER A 36 11.92 -19.55 15.24
CA SER A 36 11.49 -20.92 15.01
C SER A 36 10.10 -21.24 15.57
N TYR A 37 9.20 -20.25 15.60
CA TYR A 37 7.82 -20.45 16.02
C TYR A 37 6.92 -20.84 14.85
N THR A 38 5.86 -21.58 15.16
CA THR A 38 4.83 -21.98 14.20
C THR A 38 3.74 -20.92 14.13
N TYR A 39 3.46 -20.41 12.93
CA TYR A 39 2.47 -19.36 12.74
C TYR A 39 1.04 -19.90 12.84
N ILE A 40 0.24 -19.32 13.73
CA ILE A 40 -1.20 -19.50 13.81
C ILE A 40 -1.86 -18.19 13.36
N HIS A 41 -2.76 -18.29 12.40
CA HIS A 41 -3.38 -17.12 11.82
C HIS A 41 -4.46 -16.53 12.73
N THR A 42 -4.31 -15.25 13.05
CA THR A 42 -5.41 -14.40 13.49
C THR A 42 -5.97 -13.69 12.25
N PRO A 43 -7.30 -13.66 12.04
CA PRO A 43 -7.89 -13.02 10.87
C PRO A 43 -7.43 -11.57 10.69
N PHE A 44 -7.04 -11.25 9.47
CA PHE A 44 -6.54 -9.91 9.13
C PHE A 44 -7.67 -8.89 9.19
N ILE A 45 -7.45 -7.74 9.83
CA ILE A 45 -8.45 -6.67 9.93
C ILE A 45 -7.83 -5.35 9.49
N CYS A 46 -8.39 -4.74 8.44
CA CYS A 46 -7.96 -3.43 7.97
C CYS A 46 -9.19 -2.52 7.75
N LYS A 47 -9.45 -1.66 8.75
CA LYS A 47 -10.66 -0.81 8.79
C LYS A 47 -10.59 0.43 7.88
N ARG A 48 -9.38 0.95 7.63
CA ARG A 48 -9.17 2.23 6.90
C ARG A 48 -9.34 2.12 5.38
N SER A 49 -9.06 0.95 4.80
CA SER A 49 -8.84 0.83 3.35
C SER A 49 -10.06 1.14 2.48
N TYR A 50 -11.28 1.19 3.03
CA TYR A 50 -12.45 1.73 2.33
C TYR A 50 -13.45 2.37 3.31
N PRO A 51 -13.46 3.70 3.48
CA PRO A 51 -14.54 4.34 4.22
C PRO A 51 -15.82 4.26 3.40
N LEU A 52 -16.84 3.53 3.89
CA LEU A 52 -18.16 3.48 3.26
C LEU A 52 -18.71 4.92 3.13
N ASN A 53 -18.90 5.38 1.89
CA ASN A 53 -19.57 6.64 1.65
C ASN A 53 -21.07 6.51 2.05
N TYR A 54 -21.77 7.64 2.16
CA TYR A 54 -23.16 7.64 2.63
C TYR A 54 -24.07 6.73 1.80
N ILE A 55 -23.87 6.71 0.48
CA ILE A 55 -24.59 5.86 -0.46
C ILE A 55 -24.27 4.38 -0.20
N ASP A 56 -23.00 4.01 -0.02
CA ASP A 56 -22.59 2.65 0.32
C ASP A 56 -23.19 2.18 1.64
N ARG A 57 -23.38 3.07 2.62
CA ARG A 57 -24.07 2.73 3.88
C ARG A 57 -25.55 2.44 3.66
N ILE A 58 -26.20 3.19 2.78
CA ILE A 58 -27.61 2.96 2.40
C ILE A 58 -27.74 1.68 1.60
N VAL A 59 -26.91 1.48 0.57
CA VAL A 59 -26.87 0.26 -0.25
C VAL A 59 -26.62 -0.96 0.63
N LYS A 60 -25.68 -0.87 1.59
CA LYS A 60 -25.45 -1.91 2.59
C LYS A 60 -26.69 -2.24 3.43
N LYS A 61 -27.48 -1.22 3.81
CA LYS A 61 -28.74 -1.42 4.55
C LYS A 61 -29.84 -2.06 3.70
N ILE A 62 -29.90 -1.77 2.40
CA ILE A 62 -30.95 -2.24 1.49
C ILE A 62 -30.67 -3.66 0.99
N ILE A 63 -29.44 -3.94 0.55
CA ILE A 63 -29.09 -5.20 -0.14
C ILE A 63 -28.41 -6.21 0.80
N GLY A 64 -28.12 -5.79 2.05
CA GLY A 64 -27.48 -6.61 3.07
C GLY A 64 -25.99 -6.88 2.81
N ASP A 65 -25.33 -7.56 3.75
CA ASP A 65 -23.90 -7.87 3.71
C ASP A 65 -23.49 -8.83 2.58
N LYS A 66 -24.45 -9.45 1.86
CA LYS A 66 -24.19 -10.48 0.85
C LYS A 66 -23.33 -10.01 -0.33
N ILE A 67 -23.34 -8.70 -0.66
CA ILE A 67 -22.50 -8.12 -1.72
C ILE A 67 -21.18 -7.56 -1.16
N TYR A 68 -21.10 -7.32 0.16
CA TYR A 68 -19.95 -6.66 0.79
C TYR A 68 -18.93 -7.67 1.31
N GLN A 69 -18.16 -8.30 0.42
CA GLN A 69 -17.02 -9.14 0.82
C GLN A 69 -16.03 -8.34 1.70
N PRO A 70 -15.71 -8.79 2.93
CA PRO A 70 -14.69 -8.15 3.75
C PRO A 70 -13.34 -8.12 3.04
N LEU A 71 -12.52 -7.10 3.31
CA LEU A 71 -11.19 -6.98 2.70
C LEU A 71 -10.32 -8.22 2.98
N SER A 72 -10.36 -8.75 4.20
CA SER A 72 -9.66 -9.99 4.57
C SER A 72 -10.06 -11.17 3.68
N LYS A 73 -11.36 -11.36 3.45
CA LYS A 73 -11.87 -12.38 2.54
C LYS A 73 -11.47 -12.11 1.08
N PHE A 74 -11.43 -10.84 0.66
CA PHE A 74 -10.95 -10.46 -0.68
C PHE A 74 -9.48 -10.84 -0.89
N ILE A 75 -8.59 -10.55 0.05
CA ILE A 75 -7.15 -10.86 -0.05
C ILE A 75 -6.77 -12.28 0.42
N GLY A 76 -7.75 -13.11 0.80
CA GLY A 76 -7.50 -14.48 1.27
C GLY A 76 -6.91 -14.59 2.68
N LEU A 77 -6.97 -13.53 3.49
CA LEU A 77 -6.47 -13.49 4.89
C LEU A 77 -7.60 -13.47 5.92
N GLU A 78 -8.75 -14.09 5.61
CA GLU A 78 -9.83 -14.32 6.56
C GLU A 78 -9.58 -15.57 7.42
N LYS A 79 -9.00 -16.61 6.80
CA LYS A 79 -8.69 -17.90 7.41
C LYS A 79 -7.39 -18.47 6.82
N SER A 80 -6.88 -19.49 7.49
CA SER A 80 -5.60 -20.20 7.27
C SER A 80 -5.79 -21.70 7.50
N ASP A 81 -4.76 -22.50 7.25
CA ASP A 81 -4.75 -23.91 7.64
C ASP A 81 -4.78 -24.05 9.16
N LEU A 82 -3.96 -23.27 9.88
CA LEU A 82 -4.01 -23.10 11.33
C LEU A 82 -4.56 -21.72 11.68
N ASN A 83 -5.65 -21.67 12.46
CA ASN A 83 -6.30 -20.45 12.94
C ASN A 83 -6.39 -20.42 14.46
N ILE A 84 -6.30 -19.23 15.03
CA ILE A 84 -6.35 -19.05 16.49
C ILE A 84 -7.67 -19.50 17.12
N PHE A 85 -8.72 -19.63 16.31
CA PHE A 85 -10.05 -20.08 16.74
C PHE A 85 -10.29 -21.57 16.53
N ASP A 86 -9.31 -22.34 16.05
CA ASP A 86 -9.44 -23.79 15.92
C ASP A 86 -9.43 -24.45 17.31
N LYS A 87 -10.14 -25.59 17.45
CA LYS A 87 -10.36 -26.26 18.74
C LYS A 87 -9.06 -26.57 19.47
N ASP A 88 -8.02 -26.95 18.72
CA ASP A 88 -6.71 -27.31 19.25
C ASP A 88 -6.01 -26.14 19.95
N PHE A 89 -6.41 -24.89 19.66
CA PHE A 89 -5.79 -23.68 20.21
C PHE A 89 -6.63 -22.99 21.30
N LEU A 90 -7.87 -23.44 21.55
CA LEU A 90 -8.77 -22.80 22.53
C LEU A 90 -8.26 -22.85 23.98
N HIS A 91 -7.43 -23.85 24.30
CA HIS A 91 -6.87 -24.05 25.64
C HIS A 91 -5.43 -23.57 25.77
N HIS A 92 -4.86 -22.95 24.74
CA HIS A 92 -3.53 -22.37 24.84
C HIS A 92 -3.58 -21.03 25.58
N ASN A 93 -2.60 -20.78 26.44
CA ASN A 93 -2.39 -19.47 27.03
C ASN A 93 -1.89 -18.49 25.95
N ILE A 94 -2.47 -17.30 25.89
CA ILE A 94 -2.06 -16.26 24.94
C ILE A 94 -1.25 -15.21 25.67
N VAL A 95 0.04 -15.14 25.38
CA VAL A 95 0.92 -14.10 25.91
C VAL A 95 1.02 -12.98 24.88
N GLU A 96 0.41 -11.84 25.18
CA GLU A 96 0.47 -10.66 24.33
C GLU A 96 1.80 -9.92 24.52
N LEU A 97 2.51 -9.69 23.42
CA LEU A 97 3.84 -9.07 23.42
C LEU A 97 3.87 -7.91 22.45
N ASN A 98 4.13 -6.70 22.96
CA ASN A 98 4.35 -5.55 22.11
C ASN A 98 5.80 -5.53 21.63
N ILE A 99 6.03 -6.15 20.47
CA ILE A 99 7.37 -6.23 19.85
C ILE A 99 7.93 -4.84 19.53
N GLU A 100 7.07 -3.87 19.20
CA GLU A 100 7.49 -2.49 18.96
C GLU A 100 8.09 -1.86 20.22
N ASP A 101 7.49 -2.09 21.39
CA ASP A 101 7.98 -1.55 22.67
C ASP A 101 9.22 -2.32 23.16
N ILE A 102 9.27 -3.64 22.96
CA ILE A 102 10.44 -4.47 23.31
C ILE A 102 11.67 -4.00 22.52
N LEU A 103 11.55 -3.80 21.21
CA LEU A 103 12.65 -3.31 20.37
C LEU A 103 13.06 -1.86 20.64
N GLU A 104 12.20 -1.09 21.31
CA GLU A 104 12.49 0.29 21.69
C GLU A 104 13.19 0.38 23.04
N ASN A 105 12.70 -0.34 24.04
CA ASN A 105 13.12 -0.16 25.42
C ASN A 105 14.21 -1.15 25.88
N GLU A 106 14.36 -2.29 25.20
CA GLU A 106 15.33 -3.32 25.56
C GLU A 106 16.60 -3.22 24.70
N HIS A 107 17.75 -3.52 25.29
CA HIS A 107 19.00 -3.63 24.55
C HIS A 107 19.07 -4.97 23.80
N ILE A 108 18.57 -5.00 22.57
CA ILE A 108 18.55 -6.20 21.72
C ILE A 108 19.66 -6.11 20.67
N SER A 109 20.70 -6.93 20.84
CA SER A 109 21.83 -7.01 19.90
C SER A 109 21.75 -8.22 18.97
N SER A 110 20.99 -9.24 19.37
CA SER A 110 20.87 -10.50 18.63
C SER A 110 19.46 -11.08 18.70
N ILE A 111 19.15 -11.99 17.77
CA ILE A 111 17.91 -12.79 17.79
C ILE A 111 17.79 -13.63 19.06
N SER A 112 18.92 -14.10 19.60
CA SER A 112 18.95 -14.85 20.85
C SER A 112 18.46 -13.98 22.02
N ASP A 113 18.88 -12.71 22.07
CA ASP A 113 18.45 -11.76 23.09
C ASP A 113 16.94 -11.56 23.02
N LEU A 114 16.40 -11.30 21.82
CA LEU A 114 14.96 -11.14 21.61
C LEU A 114 14.19 -12.41 22.03
N LYS A 115 14.70 -13.59 21.69
CA LYS A 115 14.10 -14.87 22.07
C LYS A 115 14.03 -15.02 23.59
N ASN A 116 15.13 -14.74 24.28
CA ASN A 116 15.21 -14.84 25.73
C ASN A 116 14.23 -13.88 26.41
N ILE A 117 14.10 -12.65 25.92
CA ILE A 117 13.13 -11.67 26.43
C ILE A 117 11.70 -12.18 26.25
N ILE A 118 11.35 -12.64 25.05
CA ILE A 118 10.02 -13.17 24.73
C ILE A 118 9.68 -14.37 25.62
N GLU A 119 10.61 -15.33 25.74
CA GLU A 119 10.39 -16.59 26.45
C GLU A 119 10.51 -16.46 27.97
N SER A 120 11.15 -15.40 28.49
CA SER A 120 11.15 -15.10 29.93
C SER A 120 9.74 -14.91 30.50
N ASN A 121 8.78 -14.52 29.64
CA ASN A 121 7.37 -14.35 29.97
C ASN A 121 6.55 -15.66 29.89
N LYS A 122 7.21 -16.82 29.66
CA LYS A 122 6.54 -18.11 29.53
C LYS A 122 6.13 -18.67 30.91
N HIS A 123 4.86 -19.00 31.07
CA HIS A 123 4.42 -19.88 32.14
C HIS A 123 4.83 -21.33 31.81
N LYS A 124 5.67 -21.94 32.65
CA LYS A 124 6.32 -23.24 32.35
C LYS A 124 5.36 -24.42 32.14
N THR A 125 4.11 -24.31 32.58
CA THR A 125 3.16 -25.42 32.67
C THR A 125 2.08 -25.44 31.59
N GLU A 126 1.96 -24.39 30.77
CA GLU A 126 0.84 -24.25 29.82
C GLU A 126 1.32 -24.11 28.36
N PRO A 127 0.69 -24.81 27.40
CA PRO A 127 0.88 -24.54 25.98
C PRO A 127 0.64 -23.06 25.68
N THR A 128 1.61 -22.41 25.05
CA THR A 128 1.62 -20.95 24.90
C THR A 128 1.61 -20.54 23.44
N ILE A 129 0.78 -19.55 23.11
CA ILE A 129 0.81 -18.80 21.84
C ILE A 129 1.30 -17.39 22.13
N TYR A 130 2.41 -16.99 21.51
CA TYR A 130 2.88 -15.62 21.57
C TYR A 130 2.12 -14.74 20.57
N SER A 131 1.38 -13.76 21.06
CA SER A 131 0.63 -12.81 20.23
C SER A 131 1.45 -11.54 20.04
N PHE A 132 2.10 -11.41 18.89
CA PHE A 132 2.87 -10.22 18.54
C PHE A 132 1.93 -9.08 18.19
N LEU A 133 1.89 -8.09 19.07
CA LEU A 133 1.12 -6.88 18.88
C LEU A 133 1.90 -5.92 17.97
N THR A 134 1.19 -5.37 16.99
CA THR A 134 1.66 -4.22 16.21
C THR A 134 0.70 -3.04 16.41
N THR A 135 1.26 -1.86 16.65
CA THR A 135 0.55 -0.67 17.16
C THR A 135 0.75 0.55 16.26
N GLY A 136 0.21 1.71 16.62
CA GLY A 136 0.47 2.95 15.85
C GLY A 136 1.96 3.32 15.70
N ASN A 137 2.85 2.77 16.54
CA ASN A 137 4.22 3.24 16.72
C ASN A 137 5.28 2.61 15.79
N PHE A 138 4.95 1.58 15.03
CA PHE A 138 5.89 0.87 14.14
C PHE A 138 6.83 1.74 13.29
N TYR A 139 6.34 2.88 12.76
CA TYR A 139 7.16 3.82 12.00
C TYR A 139 7.78 4.92 12.86
N LYS A 140 7.20 5.20 14.04
CA LYS A 140 7.72 6.19 14.99
C LYS A 140 9.04 5.73 15.60
N PHE A 141 9.15 4.43 15.90
CA PHE A 141 10.32 3.83 16.56
C PHE A 141 11.30 3.18 15.58
N ASP A 142 11.16 3.48 14.28
CA ASP A 142 11.95 2.85 13.22
C ASP A 142 12.00 1.31 13.34
N THR A 143 10.89 0.71 13.83
CA THR A 143 10.83 -0.71 14.18
C THR A 143 11.17 -1.59 12.99
N GLN A 144 10.76 -1.16 11.79
CA GLN A 144 11.07 -1.88 10.56
C GLN A 144 12.59 -2.01 10.33
N SER A 145 13.35 -0.92 10.50
CA SER A 145 14.80 -0.94 10.31
C SER A 145 15.48 -1.74 11.40
N LYS A 146 15.04 -1.60 12.67
CA LYS A 146 15.53 -2.44 13.78
C LYS A 146 15.32 -3.93 13.50
N ILE A 147 14.14 -4.32 13.03
CA ILE A 147 13.85 -5.69 12.62
C ILE A 147 14.74 -6.12 11.46
N ASN A 148 14.92 -5.29 10.44
CA ASN A 148 15.77 -5.64 9.30
C ASN A 148 17.23 -5.85 9.72
N ASN A 149 17.76 -4.97 10.59
CA ASN A 149 19.11 -5.06 11.13
C ASN A 149 19.30 -6.29 12.01
N LEU A 150 18.28 -6.64 12.81
CA LEU A 150 18.32 -7.82 13.67
C LEU A 150 18.29 -9.12 12.87
N LEU A 151 17.53 -9.14 11.77
CA LEU A 151 17.35 -10.36 10.98
C LEU A 151 18.46 -10.57 9.95
N GLN A 152 19.19 -9.53 9.50
CA GLN A 152 20.30 -9.66 8.53
C GLN A 152 20.02 -10.65 7.37
N ASP A 153 18.80 -10.64 6.83
CA ASP A 153 18.33 -11.53 5.76
C ASP A 153 18.19 -13.05 6.08
N THR A 154 18.20 -13.47 7.35
CA THR A 154 17.99 -14.89 7.76
C THR A 154 16.66 -15.50 7.31
N VAL A 155 15.63 -14.70 7.03
CA VAL A 155 14.37 -15.16 6.42
C VAL A 155 14.17 -14.48 5.09
N SER A 156 14.17 -15.31 4.05
CA SER A 156 13.88 -14.89 2.68
C SER A 156 12.48 -14.31 2.60
N ILE A 157 12.33 -13.30 1.74
CA ILE A 157 11.02 -12.72 1.43
C ILE A 157 10.04 -13.74 0.84
N GLU A 158 10.57 -14.81 0.27
CA GLU A 158 9.83 -15.89 -0.36
C GLU A 158 8.89 -16.62 0.62
N ASP A 159 9.30 -16.77 1.88
CA ASP A 159 8.53 -17.52 2.89
C ASP A 159 7.20 -16.84 3.22
N ILE A 160 7.12 -15.51 3.15
CA ILE A 160 5.84 -14.81 3.31
C ILE A 160 5.11 -14.60 1.99
N ARG A 161 5.84 -14.49 0.87
CA ARG A 161 5.21 -14.42 -0.45
C ARG A 161 4.32 -15.64 -0.62
N ASN A 162 4.82 -16.81 -0.24
CA ASN A 162 4.03 -18.04 -0.16
C ASN A 162 2.81 -17.96 0.76
N LEU A 163 2.88 -17.25 1.88
CA LEU A 163 1.71 -17.06 2.77
C LEU A 163 0.66 -16.13 2.13
N VAL A 164 1.08 -14.96 1.66
CA VAL A 164 0.19 -13.86 1.28
C VAL A 164 -0.22 -13.96 -0.19
N THR A 165 0.73 -14.19 -1.11
CA THR A 165 0.49 -14.32 -2.55
C THR A 165 -0.37 -15.55 -2.85
N LYS A 166 -0.01 -16.73 -2.32
CA LYS A 166 -0.77 -17.97 -2.56
C LYS A 166 -2.23 -17.81 -2.14
N ARG A 167 -2.47 -17.29 -0.94
CA ARG A 167 -3.82 -17.06 -0.42
C ARG A 167 -4.60 -16.04 -1.21
N TYR A 168 -3.94 -14.95 -1.61
CA TYR A 168 -4.54 -13.96 -2.48
C TYR A 168 -5.06 -14.60 -3.76
N TRP A 169 -4.22 -15.35 -4.47
CA TRP A 169 -4.60 -15.98 -5.74
C TRP A 169 -5.62 -17.11 -5.59
N GLN A 170 -5.54 -17.94 -4.54
CA GLN A 170 -6.59 -18.91 -4.21
C GLN A 170 -7.94 -18.23 -3.96
N ALA A 171 -7.95 -17.05 -3.30
CA ALA A 171 -9.16 -16.27 -3.11
C ALA A 171 -9.67 -15.68 -4.44
N ARG A 172 -8.77 -15.31 -5.37
CA ARG A 172 -9.15 -14.82 -6.71
C ARG A 172 -9.69 -15.93 -7.62
N GLU A 173 -9.20 -17.16 -7.50
CA GLU A 173 -9.75 -18.33 -8.22
C GLU A 173 -11.21 -18.59 -7.81
N ARG A 174 -11.52 -18.47 -6.51
CA ARG A 174 -12.89 -18.64 -5.99
C ARG A 174 -13.80 -17.45 -6.29
N TRP A 175 -13.24 -16.25 -6.26
CA TRP A 175 -13.98 -15.00 -6.41
C TRP A 175 -13.26 -14.08 -7.39
N PRO A 176 -13.36 -14.32 -8.71
CA PRO A 176 -12.61 -13.57 -9.70
C PRO A 176 -13.00 -12.09 -9.73
N ILE A 177 -12.05 -11.24 -10.13
CA ILE A 177 -12.31 -9.83 -10.46
C ILE A 177 -11.94 -9.60 -11.91
N SER A 178 -12.90 -9.13 -12.69
CA SER A 178 -12.63 -8.68 -14.05
C SER A 178 -11.85 -7.37 -14.04
N ILE A 179 -10.69 -7.39 -14.70
CA ILE A 179 -9.86 -6.24 -15.01
C ILE A 179 -9.56 -6.25 -16.52
N PRO A 180 -9.40 -5.09 -17.16
CA PRO A 180 -9.26 -4.98 -18.61
C PRO A 180 -7.82 -5.20 -19.11
N PHE A 181 -7.03 -6.04 -18.44
CA PHE A 181 -5.73 -6.44 -18.99
C PHE A 181 -5.96 -7.45 -20.11
N ASP A 182 -5.22 -7.29 -21.19
CA ASP A 182 -5.08 -8.31 -22.22
C ASP A 182 -4.08 -9.36 -21.74
N GLU A 183 -4.50 -10.63 -21.70
CA GLU A 183 -3.67 -11.73 -21.22
C GLU A 183 -2.55 -12.10 -22.20
N THR A 184 -2.64 -11.68 -23.47
CA THR A 184 -1.60 -11.96 -24.49
C THR A 184 -0.55 -10.85 -24.58
N LYS A 185 -0.57 -9.88 -23.68
CA LYS A 185 0.32 -8.70 -23.70
C LYS A 185 1.02 -8.52 -22.37
N THR A 186 2.14 -7.80 -22.38
CA THR A 186 2.79 -7.36 -21.14
C THR A 186 1.93 -6.30 -20.45
N LYS A 187 1.66 -6.51 -19.16
CA LYS A 187 0.69 -5.72 -18.39
C LYS A 187 1.39 -4.58 -17.65
N ILE A 188 1.13 -3.35 -18.04
CA ILE A 188 1.66 -2.15 -17.36
C ILE A 188 0.57 -1.52 -16.51
N LEU A 189 0.84 -1.38 -15.22
CA LEU A 189 0.07 -0.52 -14.34
C LEU A 189 0.74 0.85 -14.21
N ILE A 190 -0.06 1.91 -14.28
CA ILE A 190 0.36 3.26 -13.91
C ILE A 190 -0.45 3.70 -12.69
N HIS A 191 0.20 3.90 -11.56
CA HIS A 191 -0.42 4.36 -10.32
C HIS A 191 -0.16 5.84 -10.06
N VAL A 192 -1.21 6.66 -10.20
CA VAL A 192 -1.17 8.11 -9.96
C VAL A 192 -1.81 8.42 -8.61
N ARG A 193 -0.97 8.65 -7.60
CA ARG A 193 -1.39 8.95 -6.22
C ARG A 193 -1.50 10.45 -5.99
N ARG A 194 -2.70 10.92 -5.66
CA ARG A 194 -2.98 12.36 -5.48
C ARG A 194 -3.79 12.71 -4.23
N GLY A 195 -4.10 11.73 -3.36
CA GLY A 195 -5.01 11.93 -2.22
C GLY A 195 -4.44 12.35 -0.89
N ASP A 196 -3.14 12.24 -0.73
CA ASP A 196 -2.41 12.67 0.46
C ASP A 196 -1.21 13.54 0.09
N ARG A 197 -1.01 13.82 -1.20
CA ARG A 197 -0.01 14.76 -1.71
C ARG A 197 -0.59 15.46 -2.93
N ALA A 198 -0.73 16.78 -2.87
CA ALA A 198 -1.21 17.58 -3.99
C ALA A 198 -0.62 18.99 -3.93
N CYS A 199 -0.35 19.56 -5.11
CA CYS A 199 -0.06 20.97 -5.30
C CYS A 199 -1.12 21.50 -6.26
N ILE A 200 -1.94 22.46 -5.83
CA ILE A 200 -3.02 23.04 -6.64
C ILE A 200 -2.72 24.52 -6.84
N ASN A 201 -2.49 24.90 -8.09
CA ASN A 201 -2.27 26.28 -8.46
C ASN A 201 -3.58 27.09 -8.39
N LEU A 202 -3.54 28.23 -7.69
CA LEU A 202 -4.64 29.20 -7.55
C LEU A 202 -4.40 30.50 -8.34
N GLY A 203 -3.36 30.56 -9.18
CA GLY A 203 -2.86 31.76 -9.84
C GLY A 203 -1.51 32.14 -9.26
N GLU A 204 -1.50 33.12 -8.35
CA GLU A 204 -0.29 33.61 -7.68
C GLU A 204 0.14 32.73 -6.50
N ARG A 205 -0.75 31.88 -5.99
CA ARG A 205 -0.52 31.03 -4.81
C ARG A 205 -0.76 29.57 -5.12
N VAL A 206 -0.15 28.68 -4.33
CA VAL A 206 -0.30 27.23 -4.48
C VAL A 206 -0.75 26.61 -3.18
N ILE A 207 -1.86 25.86 -3.23
CA ILE A 207 -2.25 24.99 -2.11
C ILE A 207 -1.36 23.75 -2.13
N CYS A 208 -0.63 23.54 -1.03
CA CYS A 208 0.16 22.34 -0.79
C CYS A 208 -0.54 21.47 0.24
N LEU A 209 -0.72 20.19 -0.08
CA LEU A 209 -1.36 19.20 0.79
C LEU A 209 -0.38 18.07 1.10
N HIS A 210 -0.29 17.70 2.39
CA HIS A 210 0.38 16.48 2.85
C HIS A 210 -0.46 15.78 3.93
N GLY A 211 -0.97 14.59 3.63
CA GLY A 211 -1.89 13.84 4.49
C GLY A 211 -3.19 14.61 4.71
N ASN A 212 -3.36 15.14 5.92
CA ASN A 212 -4.51 15.98 6.30
C ASN A 212 -4.12 17.46 6.50
N LYS A 213 -2.84 17.80 6.39
CA LYS A 213 -2.33 19.17 6.53
C LYS A 213 -2.42 19.88 5.19
N VAL A 214 -2.77 21.16 5.22
CA VAL A 214 -2.89 22.04 4.06
C VAL A 214 -2.18 23.34 4.37
N ALA A 215 -1.39 23.83 3.43
CA ALA A 215 -0.67 25.09 3.49
C ALA A 215 -0.82 25.86 2.18
N ILE A 216 -0.58 27.17 2.21
CA ILE A 216 -0.50 28.02 1.01
C ILE A 216 0.96 28.46 0.86
N ALA A 217 1.59 28.05 -0.23
CA ALA A 217 2.85 28.63 -0.67
C ALA A 217 2.55 29.86 -1.55
N ASN A 218 3.26 30.96 -1.30
CA ASN A 218 3.09 32.21 -2.05
C ASN A 218 4.13 32.36 -3.17
N ASP A 219 5.23 31.62 -3.09
CA ASP A 219 6.23 31.56 -4.15
C ASP A 219 6.08 30.23 -4.91
N VAL A 220 5.99 30.32 -6.24
CA VAL A 220 5.85 29.17 -7.13
C VAL A 220 7.21 28.48 -7.36
N ASP A 221 8.30 29.22 -7.22
CA ASP A 221 9.66 28.72 -7.45
C ASP A 221 10.20 28.01 -6.19
N ASP A 222 9.76 28.42 -5.00
CA ASP A 222 10.16 27.82 -3.71
C ASP A 222 9.04 27.03 -2.99
N ILE A 223 8.09 26.47 -3.77
CA ILE A 223 6.95 25.73 -3.23
C ILE A 223 7.37 24.62 -2.26
N VAL A 224 8.47 23.93 -2.55
CA VAL A 224 8.86 22.73 -1.80
C VAL A 224 9.34 23.10 -0.40
N GLU A 225 10.26 24.05 -0.27
CA GLU A 225 10.79 24.43 1.05
C GLU A 225 9.72 25.16 1.86
N GLN A 226 8.94 26.06 1.26
CA GLN A 226 7.79 26.68 1.94
C GLN A 226 6.78 25.64 2.41
N ALA A 227 6.48 24.62 1.59
CA ALA A 227 5.56 23.58 2.00
C ALA A 227 6.12 22.71 3.12
N LYS A 228 7.43 22.38 3.12
CA LYS A 228 8.04 21.64 4.23
C LYS A 228 7.92 22.39 5.55
N GLU A 229 8.24 23.68 5.54
CA GLU A 229 8.12 24.56 6.71
C GLU A 229 6.66 24.66 7.18
N LEU A 230 5.76 25.09 6.30
CA LEU A 230 4.36 25.35 6.65
C LEU A 230 3.60 24.08 7.05
N LEU A 231 3.94 22.93 6.46
CA LEU A 231 3.32 21.64 6.80
C LEU A 231 4.07 20.96 7.98
N GLY A 232 5.21 21.48 8.40
CA GLY A 232 6.09 20.87 9.40
C GLY A 232 6.46 19.44 9.04
N THR A 233 6.95 19.21 7.81
CA THR A 233 7.40 17.90 7.35
C THR A 233 8.47 17.97 6.28
N GLU A 234 9.66 17.44 6.59
CA GLU A 234 10.78 17.27 5.64
C GLU A 234 10.44 16.33 4.47
N ASN A 235 9.41 15.50 4.62
CA ASN A 235 9.02 14.49 3.64
C ASN A 235 8.10 15.04 2.54
N PHE A 236 7.84 16.35 2.52
CA PHE A 236 7.08 16.95 1.44
C PHE A 236 7.88 16.93 0.13
N LYS A 237 7.22 16.45 -0.92
CA LYS A 237 7.71 16.51 -2.30
C LYS A 237 6.57 16.92 -3.21
N ARG A 238 6.87 17.73 -4.21
CA ARG A 238 5.91 18.07 -5.26
C ARG A 238 5.55 16.80 -6.02
N PRO A 239 4.26 16.45 -6.16
CA PRO A 239 3.91 15.19 -6.78
C PRO A 239 4.17 15.23 -8.29
N SER A 240 4.73 14.13 -8.83
CA SER A 240 5.16 14.02 -10.24
C SER A 240 4.10 14.49 -11.24
N ALA A 241 4.53 15.21 -12.26
CA ALA A 241 3.69 15.61 -13.37
C ALA A 241 3.35 14.39 -14.25
N ALA A 242 2.14 14.34 -14.82
CA ALA A 242 1.78 13.29 -15.76
C ALA A 242 2.68 13.25 -17.00
N SER A 243 3.29 14.38 -17.38
CA SER A 243 4.26 14.44 -18.48
C SER A 243 5.46 13.52 -18.26
N LYS A 244 5.93 13.33 -17.01
CA LYS A 244 7.00 12.36 -16.72
C LYS A 244 6.58 10.92 -17.01
N ILE A 245 5.31 10.58 -16.75
CA ILE A 245 4.76 9.26 -17.06
C ILE A 245 4.74 9.06 -18.57
N ALA A 246 4.28 10.06 -19.32
CA ALA A 246 4.26 10.02 -20.78
C ALA A 246 5.67 9.79 -21.37
N LEU A 247 6.69 10.46 -20.85
CA LEU A 247 8.09 10.26 -21.27
C LEU A 247 8.59 8.83 -21.03
N ILE A 248 8.29 8.27 -19.86
CA ILE A 248 8.66 6.87 -19.53
C ILE A 248 7.98 5.89 -20.48
N LEU A 249 6.67 6.06 -20.71
CA LEU A 249 5.91 5.21 -21.62
C LEU A 249 6.44 5.31 -23.05
N GLN A 250 6.67 6.53 -23.53
CA GLN A 250 7.22 6.75 -24.87
C GLN A 250 8.54 6.00 -25.03
N LYS A 251 9.44 6.07 -24.04
CA LYS A 251 10.71 5.37 -24.09
C LYS A 251 10.55 3.83 -24.13
N ILE A 252 9.58 3.29 -23.40
CA ILE A 252 9.25 1.86 -23.42
C ILE A 252 8.70 1.48 -24.81
N PHE A 253 7.77 2.27 -25.36
CA PHE A 253 7.16 2.00 -26.67
C PHE A 253 8.14 2.15 -27.83
N ASP A 254 9.00 3.15 -27.82
CA ASP A 254 10.05 3.34 -28.83
C ASP A 254 11.00 2.14 -28.87
N THR A 255 11.23 1.51 -27.72
CA THR A 255 12.16 0.38 -27.59
C THR A 255 11.51 -0.97 -27.91
N HIS A 256 10.24 -1.16 -27.53
CA HIS A 256 9.60 -2.47 -27.53
C HIS A 256 8.30 -2.56 -28.32
N GLY A 257 7.81 -1.45 -28.89
CA GLY A 257 6.54 -1.37 -29.63
C GLY A 257 5.31 -1.30 -28.71
N GLU A 258 4.47 -0.28 -28.93
CA GLU A 258 3.23 -0.05 -28.15
C GLU A 258 2.27 -1.26 -28.17
N SER A 259 2.20 -1.98 -29.30
CA SER A 259 1.27 -3.09 -29.50
C SER A 259 1.44 -4.24 -28.51
N ASN A 260 2.63 -4.38 -27.92
CA ASN A 260 2.99 -5.45 -26.99
C ASN A 260 2.48 -5.23 -25.56
N PHE A 261 1.85 -4.08 -25.29
CA PHE A 261 1.44 -3.68 -23.96
C PHE A 261 -0.08 -3.56 -23.79
N SER A 262 -0.55 -3.91 -22.59
CA SER A 262 -1.88 -3.62 -22.09
C SER A 262 -1.75 -2.75 -20.84
N ILE A 263 -2.41 -1.59 -20.81
CA ILE A 263 -2.11 -0.55 -19.84
C ILE A 263 -3.35 -0.21 -19.02
N ILE A 264 -3.18 -0.17 -17.70
CA ILE A 264 -4.23 0.32 -16.81
C ILE A 264 -3.68 1.46 -15.96
N ILE A 265 -4.38 2.59 -15.97
CA ILE A 265 -4.12 3.72 -15.08
C ILE A 265 -5.04 3.62 -13.88
N VAL A 266 -4.45 3.48 -12.70
CA VAL A 266 -5.14 3.59 -11.43
C VAL A 266 -4.85 4.96 -10.84
N SER A 267 -5.91 5.68 -10.46
CA SER A 267 -5.76 6.86 -9.64
C SER A 267 -6.70 6.87 -8.46
N ASP A 268 -6.13 7.14 -7.29
CA ASP A 268 -6.83 7.30 -6.03
C ASP A 268 -6.68 8.72 -5.47
N GLY A 269 -7.61 9.07 -4.58
CA GLY A 269 -7.37 10.16 -3.65
C GLY A 269 -7.75 11.58 -4.08
N TYR A 270 -8.03 11.86 -5.36
CA TYR A 270 -8.42 13.22 -5.76
C TYR A 270 -9.62 13.77 -4.97
N ASP A 271 -10.68 12.98 -4.85
CA ASP A 271 -11.86 13.40 -4.07
C ASP A 271 -11.51 13.63 -2.60
N ARG A 272 -10.60 12.83 -2.02
CA ARG A 272 -10.06 13.04 -0.68
C ARG A 272 -9.29 14.37 -0.56
N THR A 273 -8.43 14.71 -1.51
CA THR A 273 -7.70 15.98 -1.54
C THR A 273 -8.66 17.17 -1.46
N PHE A 274 -9.68 17.22 -2.32
CA PHE A 274 -10.65 18.31 -2.30
C PHE A 274 -11.53 18.31 -1.04
N LYS A 275 -11.83 17.14 -0.45
CA LYS A 275 -12.52 17.04 0.86
C LYS A 275 -11.67 17.62 1.99
N VAL A 276 -10.36 17.32 2.02
CA VAL A 276 -9.43 17.84 3.03
C VAL A 276 -9.30 19.35 2.90
N ILE A 277 -9.13 19.88 1.68
CA ILE A 277 -9.08 21.33 1.43
C ILE A 277 -10.38 22.00 1.90
N LYS A 278 -11.54 21.49 1.48
CA LYS A 278 -12.85 22.03 1.90
C LYS A 278 -13.03 22.01 3.42
N SER A 279 -12.59 20.93 4.08
CA SER A 279 -12.63 20.83 5.54
C SER A 279 -11.79 21.91 6.22
N ASN A 280 -10.59 22.20 5.70
CA ASN A 280 -9.72 23.26 6.24
C ASN A 280 -10.30 24.66 5.98
N ILE A 281 -10.96 24.89 4.84
CA ILE A 281 -11.69 26.14 4.58
C ILE A 281 -12.82 26.31 5.60
N ASN A 282 -13.66 25.30 5.78
CA ASN A 282 -14.80 25.35 6.71
C ASN A 282 -14.37 25.55 8.18
N LYS A 283 -13.18 25.08 8.54
CA LYS A 283 -12.61 25.27 9.88
C LYS A 283 -11.89 26.61 10.07
N GLY A 284 -11.77 27.43 9.01
CA GLY A 284 -11.05 28.70 9.05
C GLY A 284 -9.52 28.57 9.01
N TYR A 285 -8.97 27.37 8.79
CA TYR A 285 -7.53 27.15 8.65
C TYR A 285 -7.02 27.52 7.25
N LEU A 286 -7.91 27.66 6.27
CA LEU A 286 -7.57 28.05 4.91
C LEU A 286 -8.50 29.16 4.42
N ASN A 287 -7.96 30.36 4.23
CA ASN A 287 -8.71 31.51 3.73
C ASN A 287 -8.40 31.72 2.25
N LEU A 288 -9.43 31.52 1.42
CA LEU A 288 -9.36 31.70 -0.02
C LEU A 288 -10.32 32.82 -0.45
N SER A 289 -9.85 33.68 -1.35
CA SER A 289 -10.69 34.66 -2.01
C SER A 289 -11.72 34.00 -2.95
N LYS A 290 -12.72 34.76 -3.41
CA LYS A 290 -13.70 34.27 -4.38
C LYS A 290 -13.04 33.80 -5.69
N SER A 291 -11.99 34.49 -6.15
CA SER A 291 -11.22 34.11 -7.34
C SER A 291 -10.56 32.75 -7.14
N GLU A 292 -9.95 32.52 -5.99
CA GLU A 292 -9.22 31.28 -5.69
C GLU A 292 -10.14 30.09 -5.46
N LEU A 293 -11.32 30.32 -4.88
CA LEU A 293 -12.37 29.30 -4.81
C LEU A 293 -12.82 28.86 -6.21
N ASN A 294 -12.92 29.80 -7.17
CA ASN A 294 -13.19 29.47 -8.56
C ASN A 294 -12.04 28.67 -9.18
N GLN A 295 -10.78 29.07 -8.96
CA GLN A 295 -9.62 28.32 -9.45
C GLN A 295 -9.56 26.90 -8.87
N LEU A 296 -9.85 26.73 -7.58
CA LEU A 296 -9.94 25.42 -6.94
C LEU A 296 -11.03 24.54 -7.58
N ALA A 297 -12.18 25.12 -7.93
CA ALA A 297 -13.26 24.41 -8.62
C ALA A 297 -12.86 24.02 -10.06
N ILE A 298 -12.12 24.88 -10.77
CA ILE A 298 -11.56 24.58 -12.08
C ILE A 298 -10.53 23.45 -11.98
N ALA A 299 -9.59 23.53 -11.04
CA ALA A 299 -8.58 22.51 -10.80
C ALA A 299 -9.22 21.13 -10.56
N LYS A 300 -10.30 21.07 -9.76
CA LYS A 300 -11.05 19.81 -9.57
C LYS A 300 -11.58 19.21 -10.86
N LYS A 301 -12.03 20.04 -11.81
CA LYS A 301 -12.50 19.58 -13.13
C LYS A 301 -11.32 19.17 -14.02
N VAL A 302 -10.24 19.94 -14.03
CA VAL A 302 -9.03 19.67 -14.83
C VAL A 302 -8.36 18.37 -14.41
N CYS A 303 -8.21 18.11 -13.11
CA CYS A 303 -7.63 16.86 -12.62
C CYS A 303 -8.39 15.62 -13.11
N ARG A 304 -9.71 15.71 -13.30
CA ARG A 304 -10.48 14.60 -13.90
C ARG A 304 -10.21 14.45 -15.41
N LYS A 305 -9.94 15.56 -16.10
CA LYS A 305 -9.62 15.56 -17.55
C LYS A 305 -8.20 15.08 -17.87
N GLU A 306 -7.24 15.27 -16.96
CA GLU A 306 -5.86 14.76 -17.10
C GLU A 306 -5.83 13.26 -17.42
N PHE A 307 -6.69 12.46 -16.77
CA PHE A 307 -6.82 11.03 -17.04
C PHE A 307 -7.55 10.72 -18.34
N LEU A 308 -8.45 11.59 -18.79
CA LEU A 308 -9.14 11.40 -20.06
C LEU A 308 -8.16 11.47 -21.22
N GLY A 309 -7.18 12.37 -21.16
CA GLY A 309 -6.10 12.46 -22.15
C GLY A 309 -5.28 11.17 -22.24
N LEU A 310 -4.87 10.63 -21.10
CA LEU A 310 -4.14 9.35 -21.07
C LEU A 310 -5.01 8.14 -21.47
N SER A 311 -6.32 8.19 -21.22
CA SER A 311 -7.26 7.12 -21.58
C SER A 311 -7.67 7.12 -23.05
N ALA A 312 -7.35 8.17 -23.80
CA ALA A 312 -7.69 8.28 -25.22
C ALA A 312 -6.75 7.43 -26.11
N GLU A 313 -5.63 6.98 -25.57
CA GLU A 313 -4.67 6.11 -26.24
C GLU A 313 -5.21 4.68 -26.42
N ARG A 314 -4.77 4.00 -27.48
CA ARG A 314 -5.14 2.59 -27.71
C ARG A 314 -4.51 1.73 -26.60
N ASN A 315 -5.21 0.67 -26.20
CA ASN A 315 -4.77 -0.26 -25.14
C ASN A 315 -4.69 0.34 -23.72
N VAL A 316 -5.19 1.56 -23.48
CA VAL A 316 -5.25 2.15 -22.14
C VAL A 316 -6.65 2.06 -21.55
N SER A 317 -6.75 1.52 -20.34
CA SER A 317 -7.95 1.54 -19.51
C SER A 317 -7.71 2.33 -18.23
N THR A 318 -8.78 2.81 -17.58
CA THR A 318 -8.65 3.57 -16.32
C THR A 318 -9.54 3.03 -15.21
N ILE A 319 -9.02 3.09 -13.98
CA ILE A 319 -9.76 2.85 -12.74
C ILE A 319 -9.54 4.06 -11.85
N ILE A 320 -10.51 4.98 -11.84
CA ILE A 320 -10.40 6.26 -11.14
C ILE A 320 -11.38 6.30 -9.96
N GLY A 321 -10.90 6.75 -8.81
CA GLY A 321 -11.74 7.09 -7.66
C GLY A 321 -11.74 6.05 -6.53
N GLU A 322 -12.38 6.42 -5.42
CA GLU A 322 -12.22 5.76 -4.11
C GLU A 322 -13.41 4.85 -3.73
N SER A 323 -14.10 4.25 -4.70
CA SER A 323 -15.17 3.27 -4.40
C SER A 323 -14.56 1.93 -3.95
N LYS A 324 -15.32 1.13 -3.19
CA LYS A 324 -14.86 -0.21 -2.77
C LYS A 324 -14.53 -1.11 -3.98
N ILE A 325 -15.36 -1.04 -5.02
CA ILE A 325 -15.15 -1.81 -6.26
C ILE A 325 -13.86 -1.36 -6.95
N ASN A 326 -13.64 -0.06 -7.07
CA ASN A 326 -12.42 0.47 -7.67
C ASN A 326 -11.20 0.10 -6.83
N PHE A 327 -11.30 0.16 -5.50
CA PHE A 327 -10.22 -0.29 -4.61
C PHE A 327 -9.85 -1.76 -4.85
N PHE A 328 -10.83 -2.68 -4.91
CA PHE A 328 -10.54 -4.09 -5.18
C PHE A 328 -9.98 -4.32 -6.58
N LYS A 329 -10.52 -3.63 -7.60
CA LYS A 329 -9.95 -3.67 -8.95
C LYS A 329 -8.52 -3.14 -8.97
N SER A 330 -8.23 -2.03 -8.29
CA SER A 330 -6.88 -1.47 -8.18
C SER A 330 -5.90 -2.44 -7.52
N VAL A 331 -6.28 -3.08 -6.41
CA VAL A 331 -5.45 -4.11 -5.77
C VAL A 331 -5.19 -5.27 -6.74
N HIS A 332 -6.21 -5.69 -7.49
CA HIS A 332 -6.06 -6.78 -8.45
C HIS A 332 -5.18 -6.41 -9.65
N VAL A 333 -5.36 -5.22 -10.23
CA VAL A 333 -4.48 -4.70 -11.28
C VAL A 333 -3.04 -4.62 -10.80
N ILE A 334 -2.78 -4.15 -9.58
CA ILE A 334 -1.43 -4.11 -9.01
C ILE A 334 -0.84 -5.52 -8.86
N ALA A 335 -1.61 -6.49 -8.41
CA ALA A 335 -1.17 -7.87 -8.26
C ALA A 335 -0.91 -8.56 -9.62
N SER A 336 -1.69 -8.22 -10.64
CA SER A 336 -1.64 -8.82 -11.99
C SER A 336 -0.67 -8.14 -12.95
N ALA A 337 -0.18 -6.94 -12.65
CA ALA A 337 0.74 -6.22 -13.52
C ALA A 337 2.09 -6.93 -13.62
N ASP A 338 2.79 -6.75 -14.73
CA ASP A 338 4.19 -7.15 -14.90
C ASP A 338 5.14 -6.00 -14.56
N VAL A 339 4.72 -4.77 -14.91
CA VAL A 339 5.44 -3.52 -14.68
C VAL A 339 4.53 -2.54 -13.93
N VAL A 340 5.05 -1.89 -12.89
CA VAL A 340 4.35 -0.85 -12.13
C VAL A 340 5.10 0.47 -12.23
N ILE A 341 4.50 1.44 -12.91
CA ILE A 341 4.94 2.83 -12.91
C ILE A 341 4.18 3.57 -11.81
N LYS A 342 4.86 4.20 -10.85
CA LYS A 342 4.20 4.92 -9.74
C LYS A 342 4.67 6.35 -9.63
N THR A 343 3.75 7.25 -9.26
CA THR A 343 4.09 8.65 -9.01
C THR A 343 4.66 8.90 -7.63
N SER A 344 4.13 8.22 -6.60
CA SER A 344 4.56 8.39 -5.21
C SER A 344 3.94 7.32 -4.31
N GLY A 345 4.43 7.27 -3.06
CA GLY A 345 3.90 6.42 -2.00
C GLY A 345 4.26 4.94 -2.13
N GLY A 346 3.87 4.17 -1.11
CA GLY A 346 4.17 2.74 -1.00
C GLY A 346 3.06 1.82 -1.50
N PHE A 347 1.85 2.31 -1.76
CA PHE A 347 0.69 1.46 -2.03
C PHE A 347 0.93 0.48 -3.19
N ALA A 348 1.19 0.98 -4.40
CA ALA A 348 1.38 0.13 -5.57
C ALA A 348 2.60 -0.79 -5.45
N SER A 349 3.75 -0.26 -5.01
CA SER A 349 4.99 -1.04 -4.90
C SER A 349 4.88 -2.15 -3.85
N VAL A 350 4.28 -1.87 -2.69
CA VAL A 350 4.12 -2.85 -1.60
C VAL A 350 3.13 -3.93 -1.99
N LEU A 351 1.98 -3.57 -2.55
CA LEU A 351 0.99 -4.57 -2.96
C LEU A 351 1.53 -5.45 -4.10
N HIS A 352 2.23 -4.85 -5.06
CA HIS A 352 2.85 -5.60 -6.15
C HIS A 352 3.86 -6.61 -5.61
N LYS A 353 4.74 -6.16 -4.70
CA LYS A 353 5.73 -7.02 -4.02
C LYS A 353 5.09 -8.19 -3.26
N PHE A 354 3.93 -8.01 -2.62
CA PHE A 354 3.29 -9.07 -1.83
C PHE A 354 2.29 -9.94 -2.58
N PHE A 355 1.77 -9.50 -3.72
CA PHE A 355 0.71 -10.21 -4.43
C PHE A 355 1.06 -10.63 -5.86
N LYS A 356 2.17 -10.18 -6.45
CA LYS A 356 2.57 -10.59 -7.81
C LYS A 356 2.72 -12.12 -7.88
N LYS A 357 2.02 -12.74 -8.85
CA LYS A 357 2.04 -14.21 -9.05
C LYS A 357 3.35 -14.74 -9.63
N SER A 358 4.08 -13.90 -10.38
CA SER A 358 5.26 -14.29 -11.14
C SER A 358 6.48 -14.51 -10.24
N ASP A 359 7.30 -15.51 -10.59
CA ASP A 359 8.61 -15.75 -9.99
C ASP A 359 9.66 -14.74 -10.41
N LEU A 360 9.39 -13.93 -11.44
CA LEU A 360 10.26 -12.83 -11.80
C LEU A 360 10.16 -11.69 -10.79
N PRO A 361 11.29 -11.01 -10.51
CA PRO A 361 11.28 -9.81 -9.68
C PRO A 361 10.23 -8.79 -10.14
N PRO A 362 9.60 -8.06 -9.21
CA PRO A 362 8.70 -6.96 -9.57
C PRO A 362 9.47 -5.84 -10.25
N ILE A 363 9.06 -5.42 -11.46
CA ILE A 363 9.60 -4.22 -12.09
C ILE A 363 8.78 -3.03 -11.62
N VAL A 364 9.39 -2.18 -10.78
CA VAL A 364 8.75 -0.97 -10.27
C VAL A 364 9.56 0.25 -10.71
N ILE A 365 8.93 1.13 -11.47
CA ILE A 365 9.50 2.38 -11.94
C ILE A 365 8.93 3.51 -11.08
N ASP A 366 9.76 4.11 -10.24
CA ASP A 366 9.39 5.32 -9.49
C ASP A 366 9.69 6.55 -10.34
N THR A 367 8.66 7.29 -10.72
CA THR A 367 8.82 8.51 -11.54
C THR A 367 9.66 9.60 -10.85
N GLU A 368 9.79 9.56 -9.52
CA GLU A 368 10.67 10.48 -8.77
C GLU A 368 12.15 10.11 -8.92
N GLN A 369 12.46 8.84 -9.20
CA GLN A 369 13.81 8.30 -9.35
C GLN A 369 14.19 8.04 -10.81
N TYR A 370 13.30 8.36 -11.75
CA TYR A 370 13.57 8.17 -13.16
C TYR A 370 14.72 9.06 -13.62
N ASP A 371 15.77 8.41 -14.10
CA ASP A 371 16.89 9.00 -14.80
C ASP A 371 17.03 8.33 -16.19
N PRO A 372 16.98 9.10 -17.29
CA PRO A 372 17.10 8.55 -18.64
C PRO A 372 18.39 7.74 -18.89
N GLN A 373 19.50 8.07 -18.22
CA GLN A 373 20.79 7.42 -18.47
C GLN A 373 20.85 6.01 -17.86
N SER A 374 20.28 5.84 -16.67
CA SER A 374 20.21 4.54 -15.97
C SER A 374 19.01 3.67 -16.37
N PHE A 375 18.10 4.17 -17.22
CA PHE A 375 16.87 3.47 -17.59
C PHE A 375 17.06 2.25 -18.51
N GLN A 376 18.26 2.06 -19.08
CA GLN A 376 18.51 0.97 -20.03
C GLN A 376 18.32 -0.43 -19.41
N GLN A 377 18.70 -0.62 -18.15
CA GLN A 377 18.50 -1.91 -17.49
C GLN A 377 17.01 -2.25 -17.36
N VAL A 378 16.18 -1.27 -17.02
CA VAL A 378 14.73 -1.45 -16.93
C VAL A 378 14.14 -1.85 -18.28
N LEU A 379 14.59 -1.23 -19.37
CA LEU A 379 14.17 -1.62 -20.72
C LEU A 379 14.58 -3.05 -21.05
N ASN A 380 15.80 -3.45 -20.71
CA ASN A 380 16.26 -4.83 -20.91
C ASN A 380 15.38 -5.83 -20.14
N ASP A 381 15.05 -5.53 -18.88
CA ASP A 381 14.18 -6.38 -18.04
C ASP A 381 12.76 -6.48 -18.62
N ILE A 382 12.22 -5.38 -19.18
CA ILE A 382 10.93 -5.39 -19.89
C ILE A 382 11.00 -6.26 -21.15
N GLY A 383 12.08 -6.16 -21.93
CA GLY A 383 12.28 -7.01 -23.11
C GLY A 383 12.27 -8.50 -22.79
N GLN A 384 12.82 -8.90 -21.63
CA GLN A 384 12.77 -10.30 -21.17
C GLN A 384 11.35 -10.76 -20.82
N LEU A 385 10.49 -9.88 -20.32
CA LEU A 385 9.08 -10.20 -20.04
C LEU A 385 8.29 -10.42 -21.33
N ILE A 386 8.50 -9.55 -22.33
CA ILE A 386 7.80 -9.65 -23.62
C ILE A 386 8.11 -10.99 -24.29
N ASN A 387 9.36 -11.44 -24.28
CA ASN A 387 9.76 -12.70 -24.90
C ASN A 387 9.22 -13.96 -24.19
N LYS A 388 8.61 -13.83 -23.00
CA LYS A 388 8.03 -14.94 -22.24
C LYS A 388 6.51 -15.07 -22.41
N ASN A 389 5.85 -14.00 -22.83
CA ASN A 389 4.42 -13.97 -23.12
C ASN A 389 4.20 -14.32 -24.58
#